data_AF-H7EIS0-F1
#
_entry.id   AF-H7EIS0-F1
#
_cell.length_a   1.000
_cell.length_b   1.000
_cell.length_c   1.000
_cell.angle_alpha   90.00
_cell.angle_beta   90.00
_cell.angle_gamma   90.00
#
_symmetry.space_group_name_H-M   'P 1'
#
loop_
_entity.id
_entity.type
_entity.pdbx_description
1 polymer ?
#
loop_
_entity_poly.entity_id
_entity_poly.type
_entity_poly.pdbx_seq_one_letter_code
_entity_poly.pdbx_strand_id
1 'polypeptide(L)'
;MKKELPYILDFYDKSIALEISNKYGYSFLDSLRKFLYSETYRMLCNPALEMWEFSPLGIFDMWEAEQVTGSPQNSLYLRRD
;
A
#
# COMPACT_ATOMS: atom_id res chain seq x y z
N MET A 1 -2.81 -13.01 -13.90
CA MET A 1 -2.57 -11.56 -13.78
C MET A 1 -3.73 -10.65 -14.17
N LYS A 2 -3.96 -10.23 -15.43
CA LYS A 2 -4.97 -9.16 -15.72
C LYS A 2 -6.40 -9.45 -15.20
N LYS A 3 -6.82 -10.72 -15.17
CA LYS A 3 -8.14 -11.12 -14.64
C LYS A 3 -8.19 -11.24 -13.12
N GLU A 4 -7.05 -11.38 -12.46
CA GLU A 4 -6.92 -11.57 -11.01
C GLU A 4 -6.64 -10.25 -10.28
N LEU A 5 -6.10 -9.26 -10.98
CA LEU A 5 -5.70 -7.97 -10.42
C LEU A 5 -6.80 -7.30 -9.59
N PRO A 6 -8.09 -7.27 -9.98
CA PRO A 6 -9.14 -6.69 -9.12
C PRO A 6 -9.26 -7.38 -7.75
N TYR A 7 -9.09 -8.70 -7.68
CA TYR A 7 -9.15 -9.45 -6.42
C TYR A 7 -7.92 -9.22 -5.56
N ILE A 8 -6.75 -9.10 -6.20
CA ILE A 8 -5.49 -8.77 -5.53
C ILE A 8 -5.59 -7.36 -4.92
N LEU A 9 -6.06 -6.38 -5.69
CA LEU A 9 -6.23 -5.01 -5.22
C LEU A 9 -7.25 -4.91 -4.07
N ASP A 10 -8.41 -5.57 -4.18
CA ASP A 10 -9.41 -5.59 -3.10
C ASP A 10 -8.84 -6.19 -1.79
N PHE A 11 -7.97 -7.19 -1.88
CA PHE A 11 -7.26 -7.72 -0.72
C PHE A 11 -6.34 -6.66 -0.08
N TYR A 12 -5.49 -6.00 -0.87
CA TYR A 12 -4.61 -4.94 -0.35
C TYR A 12 -5.40 -3.74 0.19
N ASP A 13 -6.43 -3.27 -0.51
CA ASP A 13 -7.26 -2.15 -0.08
C ASP A 13 -7.79 -2.36 1.34
N LYS A 14 -8.32 -3.56 1.61
CA LYS A 14 -8.84 -3.93 2.93
C LYS A 14 -7.73 -4.07 3.96
N SER A 15 -6.65 -4.77 3.62
CA SER A 15 -5.54 -5.01 4.54
C SER A 15 -4.87 -3.71 4.96
N ILE A 16 -4.51 -2.85 4.00
CA ILE A 16 -3.79 -1.61 4.29
C ILE A 16 -4.70 -0.60 4.99
N ALA A 17 -5.98 -0.48 4.61
CA ALA A 17 -6.92 0.38 5.33
C ALA A 17 -7.08 -0.06 6.79
N LEU A 18 -7.09 -1.36 7.07
CA LEU A 18 -7.14 -1.88 8.44
C LEU A 18 -5.86 -1.56 9.22
N GLU A 19 -4.68 -1.73 8.63
CA GLU A 19 -3.40 -1.38 9.28
C GLU A 19 -3.34 0.12 9.62
N ILE A 20 -3.72 0.99 8.68
CA ILE A 20 -3.79 2.44 8.90
C ILE A 20 -4.76 2.77 10.04
N SER A 21 -5.96 2.17 10.04
CA SER A 21 -6.96 2.38 11.09
C SER A 21 -6.44 1.94 12.46
N ASN A 22 -5.83 0.76 12.53
CA ASN A 22 -5.32 0.20 13.78
C ASN A 22 -4.17 1.05 14.36
N LYS A 23 -3.25 1.51 13.51
CA LYS A 23 -2.06 2.24 13.95
C LYS A 23 -2.36 3.70 14.31
N TYR A 24 -3.21 4.37 13.54
CA TYR A 24 -3.41 5.83 13.66
C TYR A 24 -4.80 6.24 14.19
N GLY A 25 -5.70 5.29 14.44
CA GLY A 25 -7.03 5.56 15.00
C GLY A 25 -8.01 6.20 14.03
N TYR A 26 -7.76 6.14 12.71
CA TYR A 26 -8.69 6.63 11.70
C TYR A 26 -9.86 5.66 11.47
N SER A 27 -11.00 6.20 11.01
CA SER A 27 -12.09 5.35 10.52
C SER A 27 -11.63 4.53 9.31
N PHE A 28 -12.20 3.34 9.12
CA PHE A 28 -11.82 2.48 7.98
C PHE A 28 -11.97 3.20 6.63
N LEU A 29 -13.05 4.00 6.45
CA LEU A 29 -13.27 4.73 5.21
C LEU A 29 -12.23 5.83 4.98
N ASP A 30 -11.81 6.52 6.04
CA ASP A 30 -10.76 7.54 5.96
C ASP A 30 -9.40 6.90 5.68
N SER A 31 -9.10 5.77 6.32
CA SER A 31 -7.91 4.97 6.05
C SER A 31 -7.85 4.48 4.60
N LEU A 32 -8.96 3.93 4.10
CA LEU A 32 -9.07 3.48 2.72
C LEU A 32 -8.84 4.64 1.75
N ARG A 33 -9.48 5.80 1.98
CA ARG A 33 -9.25 6.99 1.16
C ARG A 33 -7.78 7.42 1.17
N LYS A 34 -7.15 7.48 2.34
CA LYS A 34 -5.73 7.83 2.48
C LYS A 34 -4.83 6.87 1.70
N PHE A 35 -5.14 5.58 1.68
CA PHE A 35 -4.40 4.61 0.89
C PHE A 35 -4.65 4.76 -0.61
N LEU A 36 -5.91 4.83 -1.05
CA LEU A 36 -6.26 4.90 -2.48
C LEU A 36 -5.71 6.16 -3.20
N TYR A 37 -5.51 7.26 -2.47
CA TYR A 37 -4.92 8.49 -3.01
C TYR A 37 -3.39 8.57 -2.89
N SER A 38 -2.74 7.51 -2.42
CA SER A 38 -1.28 7.46 -2.25
C SER A 38 -0.54 7.07 -3.53
N GLU A 39 0.72 7.50 -3.62
CA GLU A 39 1.66 7.05 -4.64
C GLU A 39 1.93 5.55 -4.52
N THR A 40 1.96 5.02 -3.30
CA THR A 40 2.09 3.59 -3.03
C THR A 40 0.98 2.79 -3.71
N TYR A 41 -0.27 3.25 -3.64
CA TYR A 41 -1.39 2.59 -4.31
C TYR A 41 -1.31 2.72 -5.83
N ARG A 42 -0.84 3.87 -6.34
CA ARG A 42 -0.58 4.04 -7.78
C ARG A 42 0.46 3.05 -8.29
N MET A 43 1.52 2.82 -7.51
CA MET A 43 2.53 1.81 -7.83
C MET A 43 1.95 0.39 -7.77
N LEU A 44 1.14 0.08 -6.75
CA LEU A 44 0.49 -1.24 -6.61
C LEU A 44 -0.44 -1.55 -7.78
N CYS A 45 -1.16 -0.54 -8.29
CA CYS A 45 -1.99 -0.66 -9.47
C CYS A 45 -1.22 -0.88 -10.77
N ASN A 46 0.09 -0.63 -10.80
CA ASN A 46 0.93 -0.76 -11.99
C ASN A 46 1.49 -2.19 -12.12
N PRO A 47 1.03 -2.99 -13.10
CA PRO A 47 1.48 -4.37 -13.24
C PRO A 47 2.96 -4.51 -13.59
N ALA A 48 3.62 -3.47 -14.10
CA ALA A 48 5.04 -3.53 -14.43
C ALA A 48 5.94 -3.53 -13.18
N LEU A 49 5.41 -3.18 -12.00
CA LEU A 49 6.16 -3.10 -10.74
C LEU A 49 6.02 -4.35 -9.88
N GLU A 50 5.11 -5.26 -10.25
CA GLU A 50 4.90 -6.56 -9.60
C GLU A 50 4.75 -6.49 -8.06
N MET A 51 4.18 -5.40 -7.54
CA MET A 51 4.17 -5.12 -6.11
C MET A 51 3.38 -6.13 -5.26
N TRP A 52 2.57 -6.98 -5.88
CA TRP A 52 1.90 -8.09 -5.19
C TRP A 52 2.86 -9.16 -4.65
N GLU A 53 4.15 -9.12 -5.03
CA GLU A 53 5.19 -9.96 -4.43
C GLU A 53 5.55 -9.53 -2.99
N PHE A 54 5.26 -8.29 -2.61
CA PHE A 54 5.44 -7.83 -1.23
C PHE A 54 4.24 -8.22 -0.37
N SER A 55 4.46 -8.51 0.91
CA SER A 55 3.35 -8.73 1.85
C SER A 55 2.55 -7.44 2.10
N PRO A 56 1.32 -7.51 2.62
CA PRO A 56 0.59 -6.33 3.06
C PRO A 56 1.38 -5.43 4.02
N LEU A 57 2.19 -6.02 4.92
CA LEU A 57 3.05 -5.24 5.81
C LEU A 57 4.15 -4.49 5.03
N GLY A 58 4.69 -5.08 3.96
CA GLY A 58 5.64 -4.40 3.09
C GLY A 58 5.01 -3.23 2.33
N ILE A 59 3.80 -3.41 1.80
CA ILE A 59 3.05 -2.33 1.14
C ILE A 59 2.66 -1.24 2.15
N PHE A 60 2.32 -1.62 3.39
CA PHE A 60 2.03 -0.67 4.45
C PHE A 60 3.26 0.16 4.83
N ASP A 61 4.42 -0.47 4.99
CA ASP A 61 5.69 0.25 5.22
C ASP A 61 6.03 1.23 4.09
N MET A 62 5.76 0.86 2.83
CA MET A 62 5.89 1.76 1.68
C MET A 62 4.97 2.98 1.79
N TRP A 63 3.71 2.76 2.16
CA TRP A 63 2.77 3.84 2.39
C TRP A 63 3.20 4.74 3.55
N GLU A 64 3.71 4.18 4.65
CA GLU A 64 4.25 4.95 5.78
C GLU A 64 5.48 5.77 5.38
N ALA A 65 6.41 5.17 4.62
CA ALA A 65 7.59 5.86 4.12
C ALA A 65 7.21 7.03 3.20
N GLU A 66 6.18 6.87 2.38
CA GLU A 66 5.59 7.94 1.59
C GLU A 66 5.05 9.07 2.48
N GLN A 67 4.32 8.76 3.56
CA GLN A 67 3.77 9.79 4.44
C GLN A 67 4.87 10.62 5.13
N VAL A 68 6.01 9.99 5.47
CA VAL A 68 7.11 10.65 6.16
C VAL A 68 8.03 11.42 5.19
N THR A 69 8.27 10.88 3.99
CA THR A 69 9.34 11.35 3.10
C THR A 69 8.84 11.89 1.75
N GLY A 70 7.57 11.67 1.42
CA GLY A 70 6.99 11.96 0.11
C GLY A 70 7.29 10.92 -0.97
N SER A 71 7.97 9.81 -0.65
CA SER A 71 8.35 8.77 -1.63
C SER A 71 8.26 7.36 -1.03
N PRO A 72 7.49 6.43 -1.65
CA PRO A 72 7.40 5.03 -1.20
C PRO A 72 8.74 4.28 -1.30
N GLN A 73 9.63 4.69 -2.23
CA GLN A 73 10.94 4.07 -2.46
C GLN A 73 11.89 4.19 -1.26
N ASN A 74 11.53 5.03 -0.27
CA ASN A 74 12.27 5.15 0.98
C ASN A 74 11.94 4.06 2.01
N SER A 75 11.01 3.17 1.70
CA SER A 75 10.70 1.97 2.48
C SER A 75 11.90 1.05 2.66
N LEU A 76 11.98 0.43 3.83
CA LEU A 76 12.98 -0.60 4.13
C LEU A 76 12.82 -1.84 3.25
N TYR A 77 11.62 -2.11 2.75
CA TYR A 77 11.36 -3.24 1.85
C TYR A 77 11.89 -3.02 0.43
N LEU A 78 12.09 -1.77 0.02
CA LEU A 78 12.65 -1.41 -1.30
C LEU A 78 14.14 -1.08 -1.23
N ARG A 79 14.59 -0.57 -0.08
CA ARG A 79 16.01 -0.42 0.24
C ARG A 79 16.59 -1.79 0.57
N ARG A 80 17.00 -2.52 -0.47
CA ARG A 80 17.98 -3.60 -0.27
C ARG A 80 19.27 -2.98 0.26
N ASP A 81 19.76 -3.48 1.38
CA ASP A 81 21.16 -3.26 1.79
C ASP A 81 22.12 -3.78 0.71
#